data_AF-A0A969IMN6-F1
#
_entry.id   AF-A0A969IMN6-F1
#
_cell.length_a   1.000
_cell.length_b   1.000
_cell.length_c   1.000
_cell.angle_alpha   90.00
_cell.angle_beta   90.00
_cell.angle_gamma   90.00
#
_symmetry.space_group_name_H-M   'P 1'
#
loop_
_entity.id
_entity.type
_entity.pdbx_description
1 polymer ?
#
loop_
_entity_poly.entity_id
_entity_poly.type
_entity_poly.pdbx_seq_one_letter_code
_entity_poly.pdbx_strand_id
1 'polypeptide(L)'
;MRDWPRRPADIYGPLQEGECWSPIPTHPADADVDANMGAAADMWPNPFAFKDAVQNKGRWDYKRRARHYENFGNFNYGATGTAWGFGPDTLKREAGRQQIEDGHSEREWQKPTRAGLLPPYGDDPVDQHWIQRGIDYAKGGGKLGTTCK
;
A
#
# COMPACT_ATOMS: atom_id res chain seq x y z
N MET A 1 2.42 16.14 14.77
CA MET A 1 1.48 15.04 15.05
C MET A 1 0.31 15.18 14.09
N ARG A 2 0.27 14.39 13.01
CA ARG A 2 -0.96 14.31 12.21
C ARG A 2 -2.01 13.69 13.12
N ASP A 3 -3.05 14.45 13.44
CA ASP A 3 -4.21 13.91 14.12
C ASP A 3 -4.71 12.71 13.32
N TRP A 4 -4.81 11.57 13.99
CA TRP A 4 -5.47 10.37 13.48
C TRP A 4 -6.82 10.75 12.86
N PRO A 5 -7.08 10.45 11.58
CA PRO A 5 -8.30 10.94 10.95
C PRO A 5 -9.53 10.37 11.68
N ARG A 6 -10.33 11.29 12.21
CA ARG A 6 -11.60 11.01 12.86
C ARG A 6 -12.66 10.66 11.78
N ARG A 7 -12.95 9.36 11.60
CA ARG A 7 -14.20 8.76 11.02
C ARG A 7 -14.36 8.84 9.47
N PRO A 8 -15.26 8.07 8.82
CA PRO A 8 -15.08 6.69 8.33
C PRO A 8 -15.17 6.54 6.79
N ALA A 9 -14.98 7.60 6.00
CA ALA A 9 -14.93 7.52 4.52
C ALA A 9 -13.48 7.47 4.00
N ASP A 10 -12.54 7.97 4.78
CA ASP A 10 -11.11 8.08 4.45
C ASP A 10 -10.37 6.74 4.67
N ILE A 11 -11.03 5.81 5.36
CA ILE A 11 -10.51 4.49 5.72
C ILE A 11 -11.07 3.41 4.77
N TYR A 12 -12.26 3.61 4.19
CA TYR A 12 -12.92 2.61 3.35
C TYR A 12 -13.38 3.29 2.07
N GLY A 13 -12.87 2.83 0.93
CA GLY A 13 -13.27 3.31 -0.39
C GLY A 13 -14.75 3.05 -0.67
N PRO A 14 -15.25 3.42 -1.86
CA PRO A 14 -16.64 3.19 -2.22
C PRO A 14 -16.99 1.69 -2.08
N LEU A 15 -18.16 1.40 -1.49
CA LEU A 15 -18.70 0.04 -1.42
C LEU A 15 -19.04 -0.44 -2.84
N GLN A 16 -18.63 -1.66 -3.20
CA GLN A 16 -19.15 -2.30 -4.41
C GLN A 16 -20.56 -2.84 -4.16
N GLU A 17 -21.32 -3.12 -5.23
CA GLU A 17 -22.70 -3.59 -5.12
C GLU A 17 -22.78 -4.91 -4.33
N GLY A 18 -23.50 -4.90 -3.19
CA GLY A 18 -23.63 -6.06 -2.29
C GLY A 18 -22.58 -6.15 -1.16
N GLU A 19 -21.63 -5.20 -1.07
CA GLU A 19 -20.65 -5.14 0.02
C GLU A 19 -21.12 -4.22 1.16
N CYS A 20 -20.98 -4.67 2.41
CA CYS A 20 -21.17 -3.81 3.59
C CYS A 20 -19.92 -3.02 3.97
N TRP A 21 -18.76 -3.39 3.42
CA TRP A 21 -17.47 -2.79 3.75
C TRP A 21 -16.47 -2.97 2.62
N SER A 22 -15.88 -1.86 2.15
CA SER A 22 -14.83 -1.89 1.13
C SER A 22 -13.48 -2.14 1.81
N PRO A 23 -12.77 -3.20 1.44
CA PRO A 23 -11.44 -3.46 1.98
C PRO A 23 -10.35 -2.57 1.37
N ILE A 24 -10.68 -1.85 0.28
CA ILE A 24 -9.79 -0.98 -0.48
C ILE A 24 -10.05 0.48 -0.05
N PRO A 25 -9.03 1.30 0.26
CA PRO A 25 -9.21 2.72 0.58
C PRO A 25 -9.82 3.54 -0.57
N THR A 26 -10.17 4.80 -0.29
CA THR A 26 -10.56 5.76 -1.34
C THR A 26 -9.51 5.81 -2.45
N HIS A 27 -9.94 5.66 -3.71
CA HIS A 27 -9.05 5.56 -4.87
C HIS A 27 -9.64 6.27 -6.10
N PRO A 28 -8.82 6.56 -7.13
CA PRO A 28 -9.33 7.06 -8.41
C PRO A 28 -10.31 6.08 -9.03
N ALA A 29 -11.33 6.57 -9.74
CA ALA A 29 -12.38 5.72 -10.34
C ALA A 29 -11.84 4.73 -11.41
N ASP A 30 -10.68 5.03 -11.99
CA ASP A 30 -10.00 4.20 -12.99
C ASP A 30 -8.95 3.26 -12.37
N ALA A 31 -8.75 3.30 -11.06
CA ALA A 31 -7.78 2.44 -10.39
C ALA A 31 -8.41 1.12 -9.96
N ASP A 32 -7.82 0.00 -10.40
CA ASP A 32 -8.28 -1.34 -10.10
C ASP A 32 -7.12 -2.16 -9.53
N VAL A 33 -7.24 -2.60 -8.28
CA VAL A 33 -6.17 -3.33 -7.57
C VAL A 33 -5.96 -4.71 -8.17
N ASP A 34 -7.03 -5.38 -8.61
CA ASP A 34 -6.93 -6.73 -9.18
C ASP A 34 -6.24 -6.68 -10.54
N ALA A 35 -6.60 -5.71 -11.38
CA ALA A 35 -5.90 -5.44 -12.63
C ALA A 35 -4.42 -5.09 -12.39
N ASN A 36 -4.14 -4.28 -11.37
CA ASN A 36 -2.77 -3.93 -11.01
C ASN A 36 -1.97 -5.15 -10.53
N MET A 37 -2.56 -6.04 -9.72
CA MET A 37 -1.94 -7.27 -9.27
C MET A 37 -1.61 -8.20 -10.44
N GLY A 38 -2.54 -8.37 -11.39
CA GLY A 38 -2.30 -9.13 -12.61
C GLY A 38 -1.12 -8.54 -13.41
N ALA A 39 -1.14 -7.22 -13.62
CA ALA A 39 -0.07 -6.54 -14.31
C ALA A 39 1.27 -6.58 -13.56
N ALA A 40 1.26 -6.72 -12.22
CA ALA A 40 2.47 -6.92 -11.42
C ALA A 40 3.01 -8.35 -11.57
N ALA A 41 2.13 -9.36 -11.54
CA ALA A 41 2.52 -10.76 -11.74
C ALA A 41 3.19 -10.97 -13.11
N ASP A 42 2.67 -10.31 -14.16
CA ASP A 42 3.23 -10.36 -15.52
C ASP A 42 4.61 -9.71 -15.67
N MET A 43 5.06 -8.92 -14.68
CA MET A 43 6.41 -8.35 -14.69
C MET A 43 7.48 -9.33 -14.24
N TRP A 44 7.13 -10.48 -13.66
CA TRP A 44 8.12 -11.46 -13.22
C TRP A 44 8.94 -12.01 -14.41
N PRO A 45 10.27 -12.15 -14.32
CA PRO A 45 11.13 -11.94 -13.15
C PRO A 45 11.82 -10.56 -13.13
N ASN A 46 11.26 -9.51 -13.75
CA ASN A 46 11.86 -8.19 -13.86
C ASN A 46 11.44 -7.26 -12.68
N PRO A 47 12.24 -7.14 -11.61
CA PRO A 47 11.91 -6.27 -10.47
C PRO A 47 12.02 -4.79 -10.81
N PHE A 48 12.77 -4.42 -11.85
CA PHE A 48 12.91 -3.03 -12.28
C PHE A 48 11.60 -2.51 -12.90
N ALA A 49 10.90 -3.34 -13.66
CA ALA A 49 9.58 -3.00 -14.18
C ALA A 49 8.57 -2.73 -13.05
N PHE A 50 8.63 -3.53 -11.97
CA PHE A 50 7.81 -3.29 -10.78
C PHE A 50 8.19 -1.99 -10.08
N LYS A 51 9.49 -1.79 -9.82
CA LYS A 51 10.01 -0.56 -9.22
C LYS A 51 9.58 0.68 -10.02
N ASP A 52 9.69 0.63 -11.35
CA ASP A 52 9.33 1.74 -12.23
C ASP A 52 7.83 2.06 -12.19
N ALA A 53 6.98 1.06 -11.94
CA ALA A 53 5.55 1.25 -11.81
C ALA A 53 5.16 1.92 -10.48
N VAL A 54 5.85 1.60 -9.38
CA VAL A 54 5.52 2.07 -8.00
C VAL A 54 6.27 3.33 -7.55
N GLN A 55 7.39 3.68 -8.20
CA GLN A 55 8.17 4.86 -7.82
C GLN A 55 7.43 6.17 -8.09
N ASN A 56 7.98 7.29 -7.59
CA ASN A 56 7.49 8.63 -7.91
C ASN A 56 7.41 8.84 -9.43
N LYS A 57 6.26 9.35 -9.92
CA LYS A 57 5.91 9.48 -11.36
C LYS A 57 5.66 8.16 -12.08
N GLY A 58 5.74 7.02 -11.40
CA GLY A 58 5.30 5.73 -11.91
C GLY A 58 3.78 5.71 -12.14
N ARG A 59 3.33 4.73 -12.91
CA ARG A 59 1.90 4.61 -13.26
C ARG A 59 0.98 4.36 -12.04
N TRP A 60 1.54 3.85 -10.94
CA TRP A 60 0.85 3.61 -9.68
C TRP A 60 1.14 4.67 -8.60
N ASP A 61 1.73 5.81 -8.97
CA ASP A 61 1.85 6.98 -8.10
C ASP A 61 0.52 7.76 -8.03
N TYR A 62 -0.42 7.21 -7.28
CA TYR A 62 -1.77 7.79 -7.12
C TYR A 62 -1.79 9.08 -6.30
N LYS A 63 -0.81 9.28 -5.41
CA LYS A 63 -0.68 10.47 -4.56
C LYS A 63 -0.48 11.75 -5.39
N ARG A 64 0.10 11.63 -6.60
CA ARG A 64 0.21 12.75 -7.56
C ARG A 64 -1.13 13.24 -8.10
N ARG A 65 -2.14 12.36 -8.17
CA ARG A 65 -3.48 12.73 -8.64
C ARG A 65 -4.23 13.52 -7.56
N ALA A 66 -4.15 13.04 -6.32
CA ALA A 66 -4.61 13.77 -5.14
C ALA A 66 -3.99 13.20 -3.87
N ARG A 67 -3.70 14.07 -2.89
CA ARG A 67 -3.06 13.66 -1.62
C ARG A 67 -3.87 12.64 -0.83
N HIS A 68 -5.20 12.65 -0.91
CA HIS A 68 -6.05 11.71 -0.18
C HIS A 68 -5.99 10.28 -0.73
N TYR A 69 -5.29 10.03 -1.84
CA TYR A 69 -5.03 8.68 -2.37
C TYR A 69 -3.76 8.02 -1.80
N GLU A 70 -3.09 8.65 -0.82
CA GLU A 70 -1.90 8.09 -0.17
C GLU A 70 -2.14 6.69 0.41
N ASN A 71 -3.23 6.52 1.17
CA ASN A 71 -3.64 5.22 1.73
C ASN A 71 -3.83 4.16 0.64
N PHE A 72 -4.45 4.53 -0.49
CA PHE A 72 -4.63 3.62 -1.62
C PHE A 72 -3.32 3.27 -2.31
N GLY A 73 -2.40 4.23 -2.47
CA GLY A 73 -1.06 3.97 -3.00
C GLY A 73 -0.33 2.91 -2.19
N ASN A 74 -0.35 3.05 -0.86
CA ASN A 74 0.26 2.10 0.07
C ASN A 74 -0.43 0.72 0.06
N PHE A 75 -1.76 0.70 0.01
CA PHE A 75 -2.53 -0.54 -0.19
C PHE A 75 -2.16 -1.24 -1.51
N ASN A 76 -2.16 -0.50 -2.62
CA ASN A 76 -1.83 -1.02 -3.93
C ASN A 76 -0.38 -1.52 -4.01
N TYR A 77 0.56 -0.84 -3.37
CA TYR A 77 1.96 -1.30 -3.26
C TYR A 77 2.06 -2.65 -2.54
N GLY A 78 1.38 -2.80 -1.40
CA GLY A 78 1.32 -4.07 -0.68
C GLY A 78 0.73 -5.21 -1.52
N ALA A 79 -0.38 -4.95 -2.20
CA ALA A 79 -1.08 -5.92 -3.03
C ALA A 79 -0.26 -6.33 -4.27
N THR A 80 0.18 -5.35 -5.06
CA THR A 80 0.95 -5.58 -6.30
C THR A 80 2.33 -6.18 -6.01
N GLY A 81 3.00 -5.75 -4.95
CA GLY A 81 4.29 -6.31 -4.56
C GLY A 81 4.18 -7.76 -4.11
N THR A 82 3.09 -8.11 -3.41
CA THR A 82 2.80 -9.50 -3.04
C THR A 82 2.49 -10.34 -4.28
N ALA A 83 1.68 -9.81 -5.22
CA ALA A 83 1.36 -10.49 -6.48
C ALA A 83 2.60 -10.71 -7.37
N TRP A 84 3.56 -9.77 -7.36
CA TRP A 84 4.85 -9.92 -8.03
C TRP A 84 5.71 -11.02 -7.39
N GLY A 85 5.56 -11.26 -6.08
CA GLY A 85 6.27 -12.30 -5.33
C GLY A 85 7.17 -11.81 -4.19
N PHE A 86 7.13 -10.51 -3.84
CA PHE A 86 7.89 -10.00 -2.71
C PHE A 86 7.30 -10.42 -1.37
N GLY A 87 8.18 -10.70 -0.40
CA GLY A 87 7.78 -10.99 0.98
C GLY A 87 7.29 -9.74 1.73
N PRO A 88 6.44 -9.89 2.76
CA PRO A 88 5.92 -8.78 3.56
C PRO A 88 7.01 -7.88 4.16
N ASP A 89 8.07 -8.49 4.70
CA ASP A 89 9.18 -7.76 5.31
C ASP A 89 9.96 -6.92 4.29
N THR A 90 10.14 -7.43 3.06
CA THR A 90 10.79 -6.69 1.97
C THR A 90 9.97 -5.44 1.64
N LEU A 91 8.67 -5.60 1.39
CA LEU A 91 7.80 -4.47 1.03
C LEU A 91 7.81 -3.38 2.11
N LYS A 92 7.65 -3.78 3.37
CA LYS A 92 7.60 -2.84 4.50
C LYS A 92 8.92 -2.11 4.73
N ARG A 93 10.05 -2.78 4.59
CA ARG A 93 11.38 -2.17 4.74
C ARG A 93 11.71 -1.24 3.58
N GLU A 94 11.35 -1.61 2.36
CA GLU A 94 11.57 -0.77 1.18
C GLU A 94 10.71 0.50 1.20
N ALA A 95 9.46 0.41 1.67
CA ALA A 95 8.63 1.60 1.90
C ALA A 95 9.25 2.55 2.95
N GLY A 96 9.70 2.01 4.08
CA GLY A 96 10.38 2.81 5.10
C GLY A 96 11.71 3.41 4.62
N ARG A 97 12.50 2.67 3.84
CA ARG A 97 13.72 3.18 3.20
C ARG A 97 13.39 4.35 2.27
N GLN A 98 12.36 4.22 1.43
CA GLN A 98 11.93 5.28 0.52
C GLN A 98 11.47 6.53 1.29
N GLN A 99 10.71 6.37 2.37
CA GLN A 99 10.24 7.51 3.16
C GLN A 99 11.38 8.25 3.89
N ILE A 100 12.42 7.52 4.32
CA ILE A 100 13.66 8.12 4.84
C ILE A 100 14.39 8.90 3.74
N GLU A 101 14.56 8.30 2.55
CA GLU A 101 15.25 8.92 1.41
C GLU A 101 14.53 10.20 0.93
N ASP A 102 13.20 10.21 0.97
CA ASP A 102 12.39 11.38 0.62
C ASP A 102 12.38 12.46 1.73
N GLY A 103 13.01 12.21 2.88
CA GLY A 103 13.06 13.15 4.00
C GLY A 103 11.72 13.36 4.71
N HIS A 104 10.82 12.37 4.61
CA HIS A 104 9.48 12.40 5.21
C HIS A 104 9.33 11.49 6.44
N SER A 105 10.39 10.76 6.80
CA SER A 105 10.43 9.89 7.97
C SER A 105 10.68 10.66 9.26
N GLU A 106 9.93 10.34 10.32
CA GLU A 106 10.13 10.87 11.67
C GLU A 106 11.14 10.05 12.48
N ARG A 107 11.85 10.70 13.41
CA ARG A 107 12.87 10.02 14.24
C ARG A 107 12.32 8.86 15.05
N GLU A 108 11.09 8.98 15.55
CA GLU A 108 10.41 7.91 16.30
C GLU A 108 10.11 6.65 15.47
N TRP A 109 10.11 6.76 14.14
CA TRP A 109 9.88 5.65 13.21
C TRP A 109 11.17 4.90 12.87
N GLN A 110 12.34 5.50 13.12
CA GLN A 110 13.66 4.99 12.76
C GLN A 110 14.38 4.33 13.96
N LYS A 111 13.73 3.39 14.63
CA LYS A 111 14.30 2.71 15.82
C LYS A 111 15.36 1.69 15.40
N PRO A 112 16.67 1.89 15.69
CA PRO A 112 17.72 1.03 15.19
C PRO A 112 17.84 -0.29 15.96
N THR A 113 18.36 -1.30 15.26
CA THR A 113 18.71 -2.64 15.76
C THR A 113 19.98 -3.14 15.07
N ARG A 114 20.48 -4.31 15.47
CA ARG A 114 21.59 -4.99 14.75
C ARG A 114 21.22 -5.42 13.32
N ALA A 115 19.94 -5.51 12.98
CA ALA A 115 19.44 -5.99 11.69
C ALA A 115 18.70 -4.89 10.88
N GLY A 116 19.06 -3.62 11.08
CA GLY A 116 18.38 -2.47 10.49
C GLY A 116 17.40 -1.81 11.46
N LEU A 117 16.23 -1.38 10.98
CA LEU A 117 15.22 -0.72 11.80
C LEU A 117 14.16 -1.70 12.35
N LEU A 118 13.57 -1.42 13.51
CA LEU A 118 12.31 -2.04 13.94
C LEU A 118 11.14 -1.45 13.15
N PRO A 119 9.99 -2.17 13.02
CA PRO A 119 8.74 -1.57 12.57
C PRO A 119 8.47 -0.23 13.29
N PRO A 120 8.05 0.82 12.57
CA PRO A 120 7.59 0.84 11.17
C PRO A 120 8.72 0.94 10.11
N TYR A 121 9.97 0.62 10.45
CA TYR A 121 11.12 0.60 9.54
C TYR A 121 11.49 1.97 8.96
N GLY A 122 11.13 3.05 9.65
CA GLY A 122 11.25 4.42 9.16
C GLY A 122 10.06 4.93 8.37
N ASP A 123 9.02 4.11 8.18
CA ASP A 123 7.79 4.52 7.49
C ASP A 123 6.75 5.11 8.46
N ASP A 124 5.70 5.75 7.92
CA ASP A 124 4.55 6.18 8.70
C ASP A 124 3.79 4.91 9.16
N PRO A 125 3.44 4.77 10.45
CA PRO A 125 2.64 3.64 10.94
C PRO A 125 1.32 3.43 10.17
N VAL A 126 0.71 4.49 9.65
CA VAL A 126 -0.50 4.42 8.82
C VAL A 126 -0.18 3.83 7.45
N ASP A 127 0.94 4.22 6.85
CA ASP A 127 1.39 3.68 5.57
C ASP A 127 1.68 2.17 5.69
N GLN A 128 2.40 1.76 6.75
CA GLN A 128 2.64 0.35 7.08
C GLN A 128 1.35 -0.46 7.30
N HIS A 129 0.33 0.16 7.91
CA HIS A 129 -0.98 -0.46 8.07
C HIS A 129 -1.58 -0.75 6.69
N TRP A 130 -1.62 0.23 5.79
CA TRP A 130 -2.20 0.04 4.45
C TRP A 130 -1.41 -0.92 3.58
N ILE A 131 -0.08 -0.91 3.66
CA ILE A 131 0.77 -1.91 3.01
C ILE A 131 0.39 -3.32 3.50
N GLN A 132 0.21 -3.51 4.82
CA GLN A 132 -0.22 -4.80 5.36
C GLN A 132 -1.61 -5.20 4.83
N ARG A 133 -2.57 -4.26 4.78
CA ARG A 133 -3.91 -4.53 4.24
C ARG A 133 -3.86 -4.99 2.78
N GLY A 134 -3.00 -4.37 1.97
CA GLY A 134 -2.76 -4.80 0.58
C GLY A 134 -2.14 -6.18 0.47
N ILE A 135 -1.16 -6.49 1.32
CA ILE A 135 -0.56 -7.83 1.41
C ILE A 135 -1.62 -8.88 1.74
N ASP A 136 -2.46 -8.60 2.74
CA ASP A 136 -3.55 -9.50 3.16
C ASP A 136 -4.56 -9.71 2.03
N TYR A 137 -4.87 -8.64 1.29
CA TYR A 137 -5.78 -8.67 0.14
C TYR A 137 -5.26 -9.59 -0.98
N ALA A 138 -3.99 -9.44 -1.35
CA ALA A 138 -3.36 -10.30 -2.35
C ALA A 138 -3.31 -11.77 -1.91
N LYS A 139 -2.95 -12.04 -0.64
CA LYS A 139 -2.95 -13.40 -0.08
C LYS A 139 -4.33 -14.02 0.01
N GLY A 140 -5.37 -13.21 0.19
CA GLY A 140 -6.78 -13.63 0.16
C GLY A 140 -7.34 -13.86 -1.25
N GLY A 141 -6.54 -13.68 -2.31
CA GLY A 141 -6.98 -13.85 -3.69
C GLY A 141 -7.92 -12.75 -4.18
N GLY A 142 -7.69 -11.50 -3.76
CA GLY A 142 -8.53 -10.35 -4.15
C GLY A 142 -9.85 -10.28 -3.38
N LYS A 143 -9.99 -11.04 -2.29
CA LYS A 143 -11.22 -11.11 -1.49
C LYS A 143 -10.94 -10.72 -0.05
N LEU A 144 -11.37 -9.52 0.30
CA LEU A 144 -11.57 -9.11 1.70
C LEU A 144 -12.99 -8.55 1.95
N GLY A 145 -13.83 -8.49 0.90
CA GLY A 145 -15.24 -8.12 1.01
C GLY A 145 -16.00 -9.21 1.75
N THR A 146 -16.52 -8.87 2.93
CA THR A 146 -17.53 -9.72 3.58
C THR A 146 -18.84 -9.41 2.89
N THR A 147 -19.34 -10.33 2.05
CA THR A 147 -20.73 -10.27 1.59
C THR A 147 -21.62 -10.30 2.84
N CYS A 148 -22.38 -9.24 3.09
CA CYS A 148 -23.46 -9.35 4.05
C CYS A 148 -24.54 -10.26 3.47
N LYS A 149 -25.02 -11.21 4.26
CA LYS A 149 -26.25 -11.94 3.97
C LYS A 149 -27.46 -11.04 4.21
#